data_AF-A0A8S2RAM5-F1
#
_entry.id   AF-A0A8S2RAM5-F1
#
_cell.length_a   1.000
_cell.length_b   1.000
_cell.length_c   1.000
_cell.angle_alpha   90.00
_cell.angle_beta   90.00
_cell.angle_gamma   90.00
#
_symmetry.space_group_name_H-M   'P 1'
#
loop_
_entity.id
_entity.type
_entity.pdbx_description
1 polymer ?
#
loop_
_entity_poly.entity_id
_entity_poly.type
_entity_poly.pdbx_seq_one_letter_code
_entity_poly.pdbx_strand_id
1 'polypeptide(L)'
;MHAAGLFDETQDDYNRSQWFEHVFDNKTKFFCARSSEGAFFCPSNEIEFLNPWDNRYVEGNAWHYRFFVPHNTPHRIKLFGDEEIFAQELDIFFMCSRLWSTTVLPNPYYWPGNEHDLLSVWQFNYANRSDLTQKHSRWILDHVYTINPDGLPGTMIMEHFQHGSHIYRYSRNNGQSTVTSITHNNSAENIYVQRVLLNGKLLSTFPFIDLIEHLKCTTQSLSIQLDLFMSSTPS
;
A
#
# COMPACT_ATOMS: atom_id res chain seq x y z
N MET A 1 -14.24 14.39 13.51
CA MET A 1 -15.62 14.86 13.81
C MET A 1 -16.45 13.79 14.49
N HIS A 2 -16.55 12.58 13.91
CA HIS A 2 -17.32 11.47 14.50
C HIS A 2 -16.98 11.16 15.96
N ALA A 3 -15.69 11.01 16.28
CA ALA A 3 -15.24 10.75 17.66
C ALA A 3 -15.57 11.89 18.66
N ALA A 4 -15.85 13.09 18.16
CA ALA A 4 -16.24 14.25 18.97
C ALA A 4 -17.78 14.45 19.02
N GLY A 5 -18.58 13.55 18.43
CA GLY A 5 -20.04 13.64 18.40
C GLY A 5 -20.62 14.67 17.43
N LEU A 6 -19.81 15.20 16.51
CA LEU A 6 -20.20 16.17 15.48
C LEU A 6 -20.74 15.44 14.25
N PHE A 7 -21.96 14.91 14.33
CA PHE A 7 -22.49 13.96 13.35
C PHE A 7 -22.88 14.58 12.01
N ASP A 8 -23.41 15.81 12.00
CA ASP A 8 -23.80 16.49 10.74
C ASP A 8 -22.56 16.83 9.91
N GLU A 9 -21.52 17.37 10.52
CA GLU A 9 -20.25 17.64 9.85
C GLU A 9 -19.53 16.35 9.45
N THR A 10 -19.66 15.28 10.26
CA THR A 10 -19.18 13.95 9.87
C THR A 10 -19.84 13.47 8.58
N GLN A 11 -21.14 13.67 8.43
CA GLN A 11 -21.85 13.24 7.23
C GLN A 11 -21.43 14.03 5.99
N ASP A 12 -21.23 15.35 6.14
CA ASP A 12 -20.72 16.20 5.05
C ASP A 12 -19.30 15.79 4.63
N ASP A 13 -18.38 15.62 5.59
CA ASP A 13 -17.01 15.14 5.31
C ASP A 13 -17.00 13.73 4.71
N TYR A 14 -17.88 12.84 5.17
CA TYR A 14 -18.05 11.52 4.59
C TYR A 14 -18.48 11.61 3.12
N ASN A 15 -19.45 12.46 2.79
CA ASN A 15 -19.89 12.65 1.40
C ASN A 15 -18.75 13.20 0.54
N ARG A 16 -18.00 14.19 1.04
CA ARG A 16 -16.83 14.76 0.34
C ARG A 16 -15.72 13.74 0.14
N SER A 17 -15.55 12.81 1.08
CA SER A 17 -14.56 11.73 0.94
C SER A 17 -14.86 10.79 -0.25
N GLN A 18 -16.09 10.80 -0.79
CA GLN A 18 -16.45 10.02 -1.98
C GLN A 18 -16.19 10.76 -3.30
N TRP A 19 -15.74 12.02 -3.28
CA TRP A 19 -15.57 12.82 -4.51
C TRP A 19 -14.52 12.29 -5.49
N PHE A 20 -13.66 11.34 -5.07
CA PHE A 20 -12.78 10.63 -6.00
C PHE A 20 -13.57 9.95 -7.13
N GLU A 21 -14.81 9.51 -6.86
CA GLU A 21 -15.69 8.93 -7.87
C GLU A 21 -16.03 9.91 -8.99
N HIS A 22 -16.05 11.22 -8.72
CA HIS A 22 -16.36 12.23 -9.73
C HIS A 22 -15.29 12.35 -10.81
N VAL A 23 -14.07 11.93 -10.52
CA VAL A 23 -12.93 11.97 -11.44
C VAL A 23 -12.54 10.58 -11.94
N PHE A 24 -13.28 9.52 -11.57
CA PHE A 24 -13.04 8.18 -12.09
C PHE A 24 -13.77 7.96 -13.42
N ASP A 25 -13.04 7.71 -14.49
CA ASP A 25 -13.62 7.35 -15.78
C ASP A 25 -13.79 5.83 -15.89
N ASN A 26 -15.04 5.37 -15.91
CA ASN A 26 -15.36 3.95 -15.96
C ASN A 26 -14.92 3.26 -17.26
N LYS A 27 -14.70 4.03 -18.35
CA LYS A 27 -14.24 3.49 -19.63
C LYS A 27 -12.76 3.15 -19.60
N THR A 28 -11.92 4.07 -19.15
CA THR A 28 -10.46 3.86 -19.07
C THR A 28 -10.05 3.15 -17.79
N LYS A 29 -10.85 3.21 -16.72
CA LYS A 29 -10.52 2.74 -15.36
C LYS A 29 -9.34 3.50 -14.75
N PHE A 30 -9.29 4.81 -15.02
CA PHE A 30 -8.33 5.75 -14.44
C PHE A 30 -9.03 6.96 -13.82
N PHE A 31 -8.32 7.63 -12.93
CA PHE A 31 -8.70 8.96 -12.48
C PHE A 31 -8.23 10.00 -13.49
N CYS A 32 -9.15 10.82 -13.99
CA CYS A 32 -8.92 11.79 -15.04
C CYS A 32 -9.44 13.16 -14.62
N ALA A 33 -8.78 14.22 -15.08
CA ALA A 33 -9.30 15.57 -14.94
C ALA A 33 -10.70 15.67 -15.55
N ARG A 34 -11.59 16.45 -14.92
CA ARG A 34 -12.98 16.60 -15.35
C ARG A 34 -13.36 18.07 -15.43
N SER A 35 -13.99 18.47 -16.54
CA SER A 35 -14.48 19.83 -16.74
C SER A 35 -15.70 20.15 -15.87
N SER A 36 -16.04 21.43 -15.73
CA SER A 36 -17.28 21.89 -15.09
C SER A 36 -18.54 21.37 -15.79
N GLU A 37 -18.45 21.10 -17.09
CA GLU A 37 -19.52 20.53 -17.93
C GLU A 37 -19.55 18.99 -17.84
N GLY A 38 -18.62 18.40 -17.09
CA GLY A 38 -18.56 16.97 -16.81
C GLY A 38 -17.76 16.13 -17.80
N ALA A 39 -17.06 16.77 -18.77
CA ALA A 39 -16.21 16.06 -19.74
C ALA A 39 -14.92 15.55 -19.10
N PHE A 40 -14.54 14.30 -19.37
CA PHE A 40 -13.27 13.72 -18.91
C PHE A 40 -12.13 14.05 -19.87
N PHE A 41 -10.97 14.38 -19.31
CA PHE A 41 -9.71 14.62 -20.01
C PHE A 41 -8.66 13.58 -19.58
N CYS A 42 -8.92 12.32 -19.90
CA CYS A 42 -7.97 11.23 -19.68
C CYS A 42 -6.78 11.31 -20.65
N PRO A 43 -5.63 10.71 -20.31
CA PRO A 43 -4.56 10.48 -21.27
C PRO A 43 -5.09 9.79 -22.55
N SER A 44 -4.64 10.28 -23.71
CA SER A 44 -5.19 9.84 -25.01
C SER A 44 -4.38 8.74 -25.71
N ASN A 45 -3.14 8.53 -25.26
CA ASN A 45 -2.18 7.61 -25.87
C ASN A 45 -1.14 7.16 -24.83
N GLU A 46 -0.35 6.14 -25.17
CA GLU A 46 0.65 5.54 -24.27
C GLU A 46 1.68 6.56 -23.75
N ILE A 47 2.11 7.51 -24.60
CA ILE A 47 3.07 8.55 -24.19
C ILE A 47 2.50 9.40 -23.07
N GLU A 48 1.23 9.82 -23.18
CA GLU A 48 0.57 10.57 -22.11
C GLU A 48 0.35 9.73 -20.85
N PHE A 49 -0.07 8.46 -20.99
CA PHE A 49 -0.27 7.58 -19.83
C PHE A 49 1.01 7.37 -19.03
N LEU A 50 2.16 7.37 -19.70
CA LEU A 50 3.47 7.12 -19.10
C LEU A 50 4.26 8.40 -18.80
N ASN A 51 3.73 9.59 -19.08
CA ASN A 51 4.44 10.86 -18.86
C ASN A 51 4.40 11.25 -17.37
N PRO A 52 5.50 11.13 -16.59
CA PRO A 52 5.52 11.45 -15.17
C PRO A 52 5.42 12.95 -14.85
N TRP A 53 5.41 13.80 -15.88
CA TRP A 53 5.29 15.26 -15.78
C TRP A 53 4.01 15.76 -16.43
N ASP A 54 2.98 14.91 -16.49
CA ASP A 54 1.68 15.27 -17.03
C ASP A 54 1.01 16.33 -16.14
N ASN A 55 0.51 17.41 -16.75
CA ASN A 55 -0.03 18.55 -16.02
C ASN A 55 -1.35 18.27 -15.27
N ARG A 56 -1.97 17.11 -15.48
CA ARG A 56 -3.18 16.67 -14.78
C ARG A 56 -2.88 16.04 -13.42
N TYR A 57 -1.64 15.62 -13.19
CA TYR A 57 -1.23 14.88 -12.00
C TYR A 57 -0.05 15.60 -11.33
N VAL A 58 -0.07 15.69 -10.00
CA VAL A 58 1.03 16.32 -9.26
C VAL A 58 2.19 15.34 -9.19
N GLU A 59 3.30 15.70 -9.84
CA GLU A 59 4.56 14.95 -9.87
C GLU A 59 4.37 13.47 -10.22
N GLY A 60 3.54 13.20 -11.22
CA GLY A 60 3.26 11.84 -11.64
C GLY A 60 2.42 11.75 -12.90
N ASN A 61 1.78 10.61 -13.07
CA ASN A 61 0.92 10.31 -14.21
C ASN A 61 -0.35 9.58 -13.75
N ALA A 62 -1.15 9.12 -14.72
CA ALA A 62 -2.39 8.42 -14.45
C ALA A 62 -2.20 7.09 -13.70
N TRP A 63 -1.10 6.36 -13.94
CA TRP A 63 -0.79 5.10 -13.27
C TRP A 63 -0.51 5.27 -11.79
N HIS A 64 0.29 6.28 -11.44
CA HIS A 64 0.61 6.65 -10.05
C HIS A 64 -0.66 6.88 -9.20
N TYR A 65 -1.59 7.68 -9.72
CA TYR A 65 -2.82 8.02 -9.00
C TYR A 65 -3.92 6.97 -9.12
N ARG A 66 -3.77 5.98 -10.01
CA ARG A 66 -4.78 4.95 -10.30
C ARG A 66 -5.21 4.16 -9.06
N PHE A 67 -4.31 3.99 -8.10
CA PHE A 67 -4.52 3.21 -6.88
C PHE A 67 -4.60 4.07 -5.60
N PHE A 68 -4.62 5.41 -5.73
CA PHE A 68 -4.51 6.34 -4.61
C PHE A 68 -5.86 6.77 -4.03
N VAL A 69 -6.54 5.84 -3.35
CA VAL A 69 -7.76 6.12 -2.54
C VAL A 69 -7.64 5.40 -1.20
N PRO A 70 -6.66 5.77 -0.34
CA PRO A 70 -6.30 4.98 0.84
C PRO A 70 -7.42 4.95 1.90
N HIS A 71 -8.28 5.96 1.94
CA HIS A 71 -9.39 6.06 2.90
C HIS A 71 -10.60 5.19 2.54
N ASN A 72 -10.75 4.79 1.27
CA ASN A 72 -11.87 3.94 0.83
C ASN A 72 -11.42 2.89 -0.19
N THR A 73 -10.44 2.08 0.20
CA THR A 73 -9.93 0.97 -0.62
C THR A 73 -11.02 -0.03 -1.05
N PRO A 74 -11.98 -0.44 -0.19
CA PRO A 74 -13.04 -1.37 -0.61
C PRO A 74 -13.90 -0.81 -1.75
N HIS A 75 -14.24 0.49 -1.74
CA HIS A 75 -14.95 1.09 -2.86
C HIS A 75 -14.07 1.20 -4.10
N ARG A 76 -12.79 1.59 -3.94
CA ARG A 76 -11.85 1.63 -5.07
C ARG A 76 -11.78 0.28 -5.79
N ILE A 77 -11.70 -0.84 -5.06
CA ILE A 77 -11.70 -2.19 -5.67
C ILE A 77 -12.96 -2.41 -6.53
N LYS A 78 -14.14 -2.03 -6.02
CA LYS A 78 -15.40 -2.13 -6.78
C LYS A 78 -15.40 -1.34 -8.08
N LEU A 79 -14.69 -0.22 -8.16
CA LEU A 79 -14.57 0.55 -9.40
C LEU A 79 -13.86 -0.23 -10.53
N PHE A 80 -13.00 -1.18 -10.17
CA PHE A 80 -12.33 -2.08 -11.12
C PHE A 80 -13.19 -3.29 -11.49
N GLY A 81 -14.24 -3.58 -10.70
CA GLY A 81 -15.16 -4.69 -10.88
C GLY A 81 -15.18 -5.57 -9.64
N ASP A 82 -14.06 -6.23 -9.38
CA ASP A 82 -13.87 -7.12 -8.24
C ASP A 82 -12.41 -7.12 -7.75
N GLU A 83 -12.16 -7.88 -6.68
CA GLU A 83 -10.84 -8.04 -6.07
C GLU A 83 -9.82 -8.70 -7.02
N GLU A 84 -10.26 -9.64 -7.86
CA GLU A 84 -9.38 -10.37 -8.76
C GLU A 84 -8.85 -9.46 -9.87
N ILE A 85 -9.74 -8.72 -10.55
CA ILE A 85 -9.38 -7.75 -11.57
C ILE A 85 -8.51 -6.65 -10.97
N PHE A 86 -8.89 -6.13 -9.79
CA PHE A 86 -8.08 -5.12 -9.11
C PHE A 86 -6.66 -5.61 -8.83
N ALA A 87 -6.51 -6.83 -8.30
CA ALA A 87 -5.21 -7.41 -8.03
C ALA A 87 -4.41 -7.66 -9.32
N GLN A 88 -5.04 -8.10 -10.41
CA GLN A 88 -4.37 -8.27 -11.70
C GLN A 88 -3.84 -6.94 -12.25
N GLU A 89 -4.65 -5.88 -12.23
CA GLU A 89 -4.23 -4.54 -12.70
C GLU A 89 -3.09 -3.96 -11.85
N LEU A 90 -3.13 -4.18 -10.54
CA LEU A 90 -2.05 -3.77 -9.63
C LEU A 90 -0.78 -4.63 -9.84
N ASP A 91 -0.89 -5.92 -10.14
CA ASP A 91 0.25 -6.78 -10.49
C ASP A 91 0.90 -6.31 -11.80
N ILE A 92 0.09 -5.93 -12.80
CA ILE A 92 0.57 -5.32 -14.06
C ILE A 92 1.36 -4.06 -13.77
N PHE A 93 0.86 -3.17 -12.93
CA PHE A 93 1.57 -1.95 -12.53
C PHE A 93 2.99 -2.24 -11.99
N PHE A 94 3.11 -3.20 -11.05
CA PHE A 94 4.43 -3.60 -10.55
C PHE A 94 5.27 -4.40 -11.55
N MET A 95 4.67 -5.22 -12.40
CA MET A 95 5.39 -5.97 -13.42
C MET A 95 5.97 -5.05 -14.50
N CYS A 96 5.20 -4.07 -14.95
CA CYS A 96 5.64 -3.07 -15.91
C CYS A 96 6.72 -2.16 -15.33
N SER A 97 6.66 -1.81 -14.03
CA SER A 97 7.72 -1.07 -13.33
C SER A 97 9.10 -1.73 -13.49
N ARG A 98 9.17 -3.07 -13.46
CA ARG A 98 10.41 -3.85 -13.57
C ARG A 98 11.08 -3.77 -14.94
N LEU A 99 10.37 -3.29 -15.95
CA LEU A 99 10.93 -3.05 -17.28
C LEU A 99 11.75 -1.76 -17.35
N TRP A 100 11.72 -0.96 -16.28
CA TRP A 100 12.41 0.32 -16.17
C TRP A 100 13.51 0.25 -15.11
N SER A 101 14.51 1.11 -15.26
CA SER A 101 15.60 1.21 -14.28
C SER A 101 15.11 1.82 -12.98
N THR A 102 15.42 1.18 -11.86
CA THR A 102 15.20 1.75 -10.53
C THR A 102 16.26 2.82 -10.24
N THR A 103 15.87 4.08 -10.34
CA THR A 103 16.75 5.24 -10.09
C THR A 103 15.97 6.32 -9.34
N VAL A 104 16.61 7.46 -9.07
CA VAL A 104 15.94 8.66 -8.56
C VAL A 104 14.99 9.31 -9.57
N LEU A 105 15.11 8.97 -10.86
CA LEU A 105 14.22 9.47 -11.91
C LEU A 105 12.86 8.76 -11.84
N PRO A 106 11.78 9.42 -12.32
CA PRO A 106 10.46 8.81 -12.33
C PRO A 106 10.43 7.48 -13.09
N ASN A 107 9.92 6.44 -12.43
CA ASN A 107 9.43 5.26 -13.11
C ASN A 107 7.99 5.56 -13.58
N PRO A 108 7.60 5.29 -14.83
CA PRO A 108 6.24 5.56 -15.30
C PRO A 108 5.14 4.71 -14.65
N TYR A 109 5.52 3.64 -13.95
CA TYR A 109 4.64 2.79 -13.18
C TYR A 109 4.93 2.98 -11.70
N TYR A 110 5.57 2.06 -10.99
CA TYR A 110 5.87 2.25 -9.58
C TYR A 110 7.10 3.13 -9.38
N TRP A 111 6.91 4.36 -8.90
CA TRP A 111 7.97 5.32 -8.55
C TRP A 111 8.25 5.32 -7.04
N PRO A 112 9.26 4.56 -6.58
CA PRO A 112 9.56 4.44 -5.15
C PRO A 112 10.09 5.72 -4.48
N GLY A 113 10.48 6.72 -5.27
CA GLY A 113 11.01 7.99 -4.78
C GLY A 113 9.95 9.01 -4.40
N ASN A 114 8.66 8.74 -4.69
CA ASN A 114 7.57 9.70 -4.54
C ASN A 114 6.39 9.11 -3.74
N GLU A 115 5.68 9.96 -2.99
CA GLU A 115 4.81 9.57 -1.88
C GLU A 115 3.50 8.88 -2.31
N HIS A 116 2.99 9.24 -3.48
CA HIS A 116 1.71 8.74 -3.99
C HIS A 116 1.74 7.21 -4.21
N ASP A 117 2.90 6.64 -4.52
CA ASP A 117 3.04 5.21 -4.80
C ASP A 117 3.37 4.37 -3.56
N LEU A 118 3.82 4.97 -2.46
CA LEU A 118 4.33 4.24 -1.31
C LEU A 118 3.30 3.28 -0.68
N LEU A 119 2.00 3.59 -0.81
CA LEU A 119 0.92 2.74 -0.30
C LEU A 119 0.50 1.64 -1.29
N SER A 120 0.91 1.70 -2.56
CA SER A 120 0.42 0.82 -3.63
C SER A 120 0.64 -0.67 -3.36
N VAL A 121 1.81 -1.05 -2.84
CA VAL A 121 2.17 -2.47 -2.58
C VAL A 121 1.28 -3.11 -1.53
N TRP A 122 0.75 -2.32 -0.61
CA TRP A 122 -0.11 -2.82 0.45
C TRP A 122 -1.55 -3.05 0.01
N GLN A 123 -1.93 -2.53 -1.17
CA GLN A 123 -3.30 -2.59 -1.64
C GLN A 123 -3.74 -4.02 -2.03
N PHE A 124 -2.81 -4.94 -2.34
CA PHE A 124 -3.17 -6.34 -2.58
C PHE A 124 -3.77 -7.02 -1.34
N ASN A 125 -3.40 -6.60 -0.13
CA ASN A 125 -3.99 -7.12 1.11
C ASN A 125 -5.51 -6.92 1.15
N TYR A 126 -6.00 -5.80 0.62
CA TYR A 126 -7.44 -5.52 0.56
C TYR A 126 -8.16 -6.28 -0.55
N ALA A 127 -7.42 -6.89 -1.47
CA ALA A 127 -7.93 -7.72 -2.56
C ALA A 127 -7.66 -9.22 -2.32
N ASN A 128 -7.46 -9.61 -1.06
CA ASN A 128 -7.19 -11.00 -0.66
C ASN A 128 -5.97 -11.64 -1.37
N ARG A 129 -4.99 -10.83 -1.76
CA ARG A 129 -3.75 -11.25 -2.46
C ARG A 129 -2.50 -10.85 -1.70
N SER A 130 -2.46 -11.17 -0.40
CA SER A 130 -1.29 -10.86 0.45
C SER A 130 0.01 -11.50 -0.05
N ASP A 131 -0.07 -12.59 -0.81
CA ASP A 131 1.06 -13.19 -1.52
C ASP A 131 1.73 -12.18 -2.48
N LEU A 132 0.94 -11.38 -3.20
CA LEU A 132 1.46 -10.34 -4.09
C LEU A 132 2.06 -9.15 -3.31
N THR A 133 1.45 -8.74 -2.19
CA THR A 133 2.09 -7.76 -1.29
C THR A 133 3.46 -8.26 -0.84
N GLN A 134 3.59 -9.53 -0.45
CA GLN A 134 4.86 -10.11 0.01
C GLN A 134 5.88 -10.23 -1.13
N LYS A 135 5.45 -10.67 -2.33
CA LYS A 135 6.28 -10.76 -3.54
C LYS A 135 6.83 -9.39 -3.96
N HIS A 136 5.98 -8.37 -4.03
CA HIS A 136 6.38 -7.04 -4.51
C HIS A 136 7.14 -6.25 -3.46
N SER A 137 6.76 -6.32 -2.18
CA SER A 137 7.55 -5.68 -1.10
C SER A 137 8.96 -6.26 -1.00
N ARG A 138 9.11 -7.57 -1.19
CA ARG A 138 10.44 -8.20 -1.28
C ARG A 138 11.26 -7.64 -2.44
N TRP A 139 10.66 -7.61 -3.62
CA TRP A 139 11.32 -7.08 -4.81
C TRP A 139 11.75 -5.62 -4.62
N ILE A 140 10.89 -4.77 -4.03
CA ILE A 140 11.20 -3.39 -3.69
C ILE A 140 12.43 -3.33 -2.77
N LEU A 141 12.45 -4.10 -1.69
CA LEU A 141 13.57 -4.09 -0.74
C LEU A 141 14.90 -4.51 -1.41
N ASP A 142 14.86 -5.45 -2.34
CA ASP A 142 16.05 -5.99 -2.99
C ASP A 142 16.58 -5.10 -4.14
N HIS A 143 15.73 -4.27 -4.76
CA HIS A 143 16.07 -3.52 -5.99
C HIS A 143 16.03 -2.00 -5.86
N VAL A 144 15.32 -1.48 -4.85
CA VAL A 144 15.11 -0.03 -4.65
C VAL A 144 16.05 0.53 -3.61
N TYR A 145 16.35 -0.25 -2.58
CA TYR A 145 17.17 0.19 -1.46
C TYR A 145 18.53 -0.48 -1.49
N THR A 146 19.58 0.28 -1.21
CA THR A 146 20.94 -0.28 -1.02
C THR A 146 21.63 0.37 0.16
N ILE A 147 22.74 -0.20 0.60
CA ILE A 147 23.58 0.36 1.66
C ILE A 147 24.61 1.40 1.14
N ASN A 148 24.59 1.69 -0.17
CA ASN A 148 25.49 2.67 -0.77
C ASN A 148 24.99 4.10 -0.53
N PRO A 149 25.83 5.14 -0.71
CA PRO A 149 25.42 6.53 -0.53
C PRO A 149 24.22 6.98 -1.38
N ASP A 150 24.00 6.34 -2.52
CA ASP A 150 22.87 6.53 -3.44
C ASP A 150 21.75 5.49 -3.25
N GLY A 151 21.76 4.76 -2.12
CA GLY A 151 20.84 3.67 -1.83
C GLY A 151 19.42 4.06 -1.44
N LEU A 152 19.07 5.34 -1.53
CA LEU A 152 17.70 5.84 -1.34
C LEU A 152 17.12 6.30 -2.68
N PRO A 153 15.90 5.88 -3.04
CA PRO A 153 15.28 6.20 -4.33
C PRO A 153 14.76 7.65 -4.45
N GLY A 154 14.83 8.42 -3.36
CA GLY A 154 14.30 9.78 -3.24
C GLY A 154 14.57 10.35 -1.85
N THR A 155 13.97 11.50 -1.54
CA THR A 155 14.17 12.20 -0.26
C THR A 155 13.49 11.53 0.95
N MET A 156 12.74 10.46 0.74
CA MET A 156 11.79 9.95 1.73
C MET A 156 12.22 8.67 2.43
N ILE A 157 11.96 8.63 3.74
CA ILE A 157 11.94 7.45 4.60
C ILE A 157 10.49 7.34 5.09
N MET A 158 9.76 6.28 4.73
CA MET A 158 8.37 6.13 5.16
C MET A 158 8.27 5.34 6.48
N GLU A 159 7.61 5.92 7.49
CA GLU A 159 7.13 5.22 8.69
C GLU A 159 5.59 5.14 8.65
N HIS A 160 5.01 4.16 7.96
CA HIS A 160 3.60 3.76 8.14
C HIS A 160 3.51 2.22 8.21
N PHE A 161 2.94 1.68 9.28
CA PHE A 161 2.96 0.25 9.58
C PHE A 161 1.78 -0.50 8.92
N GLN A 162 2.02 -1.10 7.75
CA GLN A 162 1.28 -2.28 7.26
C GLN A 162 2.26 -3.45 7.22
N HIS A 163 1.84 -4.65 7.66
CA HIS A 163 2.75 -5.78 7.80
C HIS A 163 2.88 -6.53 6.47
N GLY A 164 4.13 -6.76 6.06
CA GLY A 164 4.50 -7.50 4.84
C GLY A 164 5.42 -8.67 5.15
N SER A 165 6.38 -8.93 4.26
CA SER A 165 7.43 -9.91 4.49
C SER A 165 8.54 -9.30 5.37
N HIS A 166 8.52 -9.55 6.68
CA HIS A 166 9.53 -9.01 7.61
C HIS A 166 10.84 -9.83 7.55
N ILE A 167 11.95 -9.17 7.20
CA ILE A 167 13.26 -9.80 7.00
C ILE A 167 14.03 -10.02 8.31
N TYR A 168 13.65 -9.38 9.42
CA TYR A 168 14.46 -9.38 10.64
C TYR A 168 13.63 -9.47 11.91
N ARG A 169 14.27 -9.93 12.99
CA ARG A 169 13.78 -9.74 14.35
C ARG A 169 13.78 -8.25 14.65
N TYR A 170 12.60 -7.69 14.88
CA TYR A 170 12.41 -6.28 15.22
C TYR A 170 11.93 -6.16 16.65
N SER A 171 12.54 -5.26 17.44
CA SER A 171 12.03 -4.89 18.75
C SER A 171 11.99 -3.38 18.90
N ARG A 172 10.81 -2.81 19.16
CA ARG A 172 10.66 -1.38 19.52
C ARG A 172 10.16 -1.29 20.94
N ASN A 173 10.87 -0.53 21.76
CA ASN A 173 10.49 -0.22 23.14
C ASN A 173 10.38 1.30 23.28
N ASN A 174 9.21 1.80 23.70
CA ASN A 174 8.98 3.23 23.92
C ASN A 174 8.99 3.61 25.42
N GLY A 175 9.50 2.74 26.28
CA GLY A 175 9.54 2.90 27.74
C GLY A 175 8.32 2.35 28.47
N GLN A 176 7.21 2.07 27.76
CA GLN A 176 6.00 1.47 28.34
C GLN A 176 5.60 0.17 27.66
N SER A 177 5.85 0.01 26.36
CA SER A 177 5.45 -1.19 25.62
C SER A 177 6.56 -1.68 24.70
N THR A 178 6.62 -2.99 24.51
CA THR A 178 7.57 -3.66 23.61
C THR A 178 6.80 -4.39 22.52
N VAL A 179 7.12 -4.14 21.26
CA VAL A 179 6.67 -4.97 20.13
C VAL A 179 7.85 -5.78 19.65
N THR A 180 7.76 -7.10 19.67
CA THR A 180 8.76 -8.05 19.19
C THR A 180 8.21 -8.80 17.99
N SER A 181 8.94 -8.80 16.87
CA SER A 181 8.65 -9.65 15.72
C SER A 181 9.72 -10.73 15.59
N ILE A 182 9.32 -11.98 15.42
CA ILE A 182 10.18 -13.15 15.21
C ILE A 182 9.77 -13.82 13.90
N THR A 183 10.68 -13.83 12.93
CA THR A 183 10.48 -14.52 11.65
C THR A 183 11.12 -15.89 11.69
N HIS A 184 10.31 -16.94 11.58
CA HIS A 184 10.73 -18.35 11.55
C HIS A 184 10.92 -18.82 10.11
N ASN A 185 11.95 -19.63 9.86
CA ASN A 185 12.30 -20.14 8.52
C ASN A 185 12.60 -19.03 7.50
N ASN A 186 13.16 -17.91 7.96
CA ASN A 186 13.50 -16.77 7.12
C ASN A 186 14.70 -17.07 6.20
N SER A 187 14.55 -16.84 4.90
CA SER A 187 15.64 -16.91 3.91
C SER A 187 15.36 -15.96 2.75
N ALA A 188 16.29 -15.85 1.79
CA ALA A 188 16.06 -15.08 0.57
C ALA A 188 14.92 -15.66 -0.28
N GLU A 189 14.72 -16.98 -0.22
CA GLU A 189 13.70 -17.73 -0.95
C GLU A 189 12.37 -17.79 -0.19
N ASN A 190 12.40 -17.79 1.14
CA ASN A 190 11.22 -17.93 1.98
C ASN A 190 10.58 -16.57 2.28
N ILE A 191 9.90 -16.03 1.26
CA ILE A 191 9.34 -14.68 1.30
C ILE A 191 7.89 -14.65 1.77
N TYR A 192 7.20 -15.80 1.78
CA TYR A 192 5.77 -15.88 2.02
C TYR A 192 5.42 -16.26 3.46
N VAL A 193 4.56 -15.47 4.12
CA VAL A 193 4.03 -15.73 5.45
C VAL A 193 2.88 -16.74 5.34
N GLN A 194 3.05 -17.91 5.96
CA GLN A 194 2.05 -18.99 5.99
C GLN A 194 1.06 -18.84 7.14
N ARG A 195 1.53 -18.31 8.27
CA ARG A 195 0.72 -18.04 9.45
C ARG A 195 1.44 -17.06 10.36
N VAL A 196 0.65 -16.34 11.15
CA VAL A 196 1.15 -15.43 12.18
C VAL A 196 0.55 -15.81 13.52
N LEU A 197 1.38 -15.86 14.56
CA LEU A 197 0.91 -15.93 15.94
C LEU A 197 1.08 -14.56 16.60
N LEU A 198 0.04 -14.08 17.26
CA LEU A 198 0.06 -12.92 18.14
C LEU A 198 0.03 -13.40 19.58
N ASN A 199 1.10 -13.17 20.33
CA ASN A 199 1.28 -13.65 21.71
C ASN A 199 1.00 -15.16 21.85
N GLY A 200 1.50 -15.95 20.88
CA GLY A 200 1.34 -17.41 20.84
C GLY A 200 -0.01 -17.92 20.31
N LYS A 201 -0.98 -17.06 20.01
CA LYS A 201 -2.28 -17.44 19.44
C LYS A 201 -2.34 -17.13 17.95
N LEU A 202 -2.99 -17.99 17.16
CA LEU A 202 -3.15 -17.76 15.73
C LEU A 202 -3.90 -16.44 15.48
N LEU A 203 -3.30 -15.57 14.65
CA LEU A 203 -3.90 -14.31 14.22
C LEU A 203 -4.84 -14.58 13.04
N SER A 204 -6.15 -14.63 13.30
CA SER A 204 -7.16 -14.89 12.28
C SER A 204 -7.45 -13.70 11.35
N THR A 205 -7.02 -12.49 11.73
CA THR A 205 -7.26 -11.26 10.96
C THR A 205 -6.13 -10.92 9.99
N PHE A 206 -5.10 -11.77 9.87
CA PHE A 206 -4.00 -11.59 8.94
C PHE A 206 -4.54 -11.32 7.51
N PRO A 207 -3.99 -10.34 6.76
CA PRO A 207 -2.76 -9.58 7.02
C PRO A 207 -2.90 -8.35 7.94
N PHE A 208 -4.09 -8.11 8.50
CA PHE A 208 -4.35 -6.95 9.35
C PHE A 208 -4.21 -7.28 10.85
N ILE A 209 -3.67 -6.31 11.59
CA ILE A 209 -3.63 -6.33 13.06
C ILE A 209 -4.36 -5.08 13.53
N ASP A 210 -5.48 -5.26 14.22
CA ASP A 210 -6.13 -4.15 14.89
C ASP A 210 -5.38 -3.84 16.19
N LEU A 211 -4.54 -2.81 16.13
CA LEU A 211 -3.79 -2.36 17.28
C LEU A 211 -4.69 -1.72 18.34
N ILE A 212 -5.88 -1.22 18.04
CA ILE A 212 -6.77 -0.60 19.05
C ILE A 212 -7.38 -1.68 19.96
N GLU A 213 -7.78 -2.82 19.41
CA GLU A 213 -8.28 -3.94 20.22
C GLU A 213 -7.20 -4.53 21.14
N HIS A 214 -5.94 -4.44 20.72
CA HIS A 214 -4.79 -5.08 21.38
C HIS A 214 -3.96 -4.11 22.25
N LEU A 215 -4.01 -2.80 21.96
CA LEU A 215 -3.38 -1.70 22.71
C LEU A 215 -4.39 -0.96 23.61
N LYS A 216 -5.57 -1.54 23.93
CA LYS A 216 -6.57 -0.94 24.83
C LYS A 216 -5.83 -0.18 25.93
N CYS A 217 -6.09 1.13 26.02
CA CYS A 217 -5.44 2.12 26.87
C CYS A 217 -5.24 1.59 28.30
N THR A 218 -4.21 0.79 28.50
CA THR A 218 -3.84 0.21 29.78
C THR A 218 -2.61 0.96 30.22
N THR A 219 -2.61 1.39 31.47
CA THR A 219 -1.44 1.97 32.14
C THR A 219 -0.39 0.91 32.49
N GLN A 220 -0.52 -0.31 31.94
CA GLN A 220 0.37 -1.44 32.17
C GLN A 220 1.32 -1.61 31.00
N SER A 221 2.51 -2.15 31.27
CA SER A 221 3.44 -2.43 30.19
C SER A 221 2.89 -3.51 29.26
N LEU A 222 2.82 -3.20 27.97
CA LEU A 222 2.29 -4.12 26.98
C LEU A 222 3.45 -4.76 26.20
N SER A 223 3.58 -6.08 26.28
CA SER A 223 4.48 -6.83 25.41
C SER A 223 3.66 -7.51 24.31
N ILE A 224 3.88 -7.11 23.07
CA ILE A 224 3.34 -7.74 21.86
C ILE A 224 4.45 -8.58 21.24
N GLN A 225 4.18 -9.84 20.96
CA GLN A 225 5.03 -10.72 20.17
C GLN A 225 4.28 -11.21 18.93
N LEU A 226 4.89 -11.02 17.77
CA LEU A 226 4.45 -11.54 16.49
C LEU A 226 5.41 -12.62 16.03
N ASP A 227 4.94 -13.85 15.86
CA ASP A 227 5.71 -14.95 15.28
C ASP A 227 5.21 -15.22 13.85
N LEU A 228 6.03 -14.91 12.85
CA LEU A 228 5.72 -15.12 11.43
C LEU A 228 6.40 -16.40 10.95
N PHE A 229 5.66 -17.30 10.31
CA PHE A 229 6.20 -18.56 9.80
C PHE A 229 6.29 -18.50 8.27
N MET A 230 7.51 -18.59 7.73
CA MET A 230 7.78 -18.33 6.32
C MET A 230 7.86 -19.59 5.46
N SER A 231 7.59 -19.44 4.16
CA SER A 231 7.70 -20.46 3.10
C SER A 231 8.16 -19.83 1.79
N SER A 232 8.70 -20.65 0.89
CA SER A 232 9.02 -20.29 -0.51
C SER A 232 7.80 -20.37 -1.44
N THR A 233 6.69 -20.94 -0.98
CA THR A 233 5.42 -20.98 -1.70
C THR A 233 4.38 -20.07 -1.04
N PRO A 234 3.49 -19.42 -1.81
CA PRO A 234 2.35 -18.71 -1.23
C PRO A 234 1.39 -19.67 -0.50
N SER A 235 0.66 -19.14 0.48
CA SER A 235 -0.38 -19.85 1.26
C SER A 235 -1.73 -19.82 0.57
#